data_AF-A0A2R2WC25-F1
#
_entry.id   AF-A0A2R2WC25-F1
#
_cell.length_a   1.000
_cell.length_b   1.000
_cell.length_c   1.000
_cell.angle_alpha   90.00
_cell.angle_beta   90.00
_cell.angle_gamma   90.00
#
_symmetry.space_group_name_H-M   'P 1'
#
loop_
_entity.id
_entity.type
_entity.pdbx_description
1 polymer ?
#
loop_
_entity_poly.entity_id
_entity_poly.type
_entity_poly.pdbx_seq_one_letter_code
_entity_poly.pdbx_strand_id
1 'polypeptide(L)'
;MGDLFDGYAGVSNSSVRRRGPEAWDEMFQAQGRPRDMYREIHAALDTMTQDELRGRTEALANSYLAQGVTFDFAGEERPFPLDAVPRVIAQAEWVDVEAGVKQRVRALEAFLADIYGPQRAVADGVIPASLITSSNHFHRQAAGIDPANGVRIQVSGIDLIRDEVGAWRVLEDNVRVPSGVSYVISNRRVMAQTLPELFVSMRVRPVGDYPNRLLHALRKSAPVGVEDPTVVVLTPGVFNSAYYEHTLLARLMGVELVEGRDLYCSGGRVWMRTTAGPQRVDVIYRRVDDEFLDPLQFRADSVLGSPGLLMAARLGTVTIANAVGNGVADDKLVYTYLPDLIRYYLGEEALLPNVDTWRLEDPGALEEVLDRLDELVVKPVDGSGGKGLVVGPAASKRELDDLRSRLREDPRGWIAQPVVQLSTIPTLVDDGLRPRHADLRPFAVNDGDDIWVLPGGLTRVALPEGQLVVNSSQGGGSKDTWVVGVDAGTWVATQGVGMLVGEQATPTASIPIIAADHVPDQSPQDDPQQDQQSQQQQAQLPGPHQWRSEQEQQQQQHQRRGPEGPEESPSASISHGERESC
;
A
#
# COMPACT_ATOMS: atom_id res chain seq x y z
N MET A 1 -13.51 -32.35 -21.97
CA MET A 1 -12.83 -32.80 -20.74
C MET A 1 -11.65 -31.87 -20.63
N GLY A 2 -11.63 -31.01 -19.61
CA GLY A 2 -10.86 -29.75 -19.61
C GLY A 2 -9.36 -29.97 -19.77
N ASP A 3 -8.76 -29.29 -20.74
CA ASP A 3 -7.32 -29.18 -21.00
C ASP A 3 -6.65 -28.12 -20.10
N LEU A 4 -7.40 -27.54 -19.15
CA LEU A 4 -6.98 -26.40 -18.31
C LEU A 4 -5.68 -26.65 -17.54
N PHE A 5 -5.47 -27.88 -17.08
CA PHE A 5 -4.27 -28.31 -16.34
C PHE A 5 -3.28 -29.10 -17.20
N ASP A 6 -3.48 -29.18 -18.52
CA ASP A 6 -2.52 -29.86 -19.40
C ASP A 6 -1.16 -29.15 -19.32
N GLY A 7 -0.12 -29.95 -19.07
CA GLY A 7 1.24 -29.46 -18.86
C GLY A 7 1.52 -28.89 -17.47
N TYR A 8 0.52 -28.72 -16.59
CA TYR A 8 0.68 -28.11 -15.26
C TYR A 8 1.75 -28.81 -14.41
N ALA A 9 1.68 -30.14 -14.31
CA ALA A 9 2.66 -30.96 -13.60
C ALA A 9 4.01 -31.08 -14.34
N GLY A 10 4.03 -30.84 -15.66
CA GLY A 10 5.24 -30.89 -16.47
C GLY A 10 6.12 -29.66 -16.31
N VAL A 11 5.54 -28.48 -16.08
CA VAL A 11 6.30 -27.23 -15.86
C VAL A 11 7.03 -27.25 -14.52
N SER A 12 6.47 -27.90 -13.49
CA SER A 12 7.18 -28.18 -12.22
C SER A 12 8.51 -28.92 -12.44
N ASN A 13 8.61 -29.74 -13.50
CA ASN A 13 9.74 -30.64 -13.74
C ASN A 13 10.66 -30.25 -14.91
N SER A 14 10.33 -29.25 -15.74
CA SER A 14 10.96 -29.11 -17.07
C SER A 14 11.69 -27.81 -17.41
N SER A 15 11.80 -26.82 -16.52
CA SER A 15 12.61 -25.62 -16.81
C SER A 15 13.93 -25.58 -16.03
N VAL A 16 14.98 -26.09 -16.68
CA VAL A 16 16.41 -25.98 -16.32
C VAL A 16 16.80 -26.78 -15.08
N ARG A 17 17.93 -27.49 -15.13
CA ARG A 17 18.62 -28.05 -13.95
C ARG A 17 18.94 -26.92 -12.94
N ARG A 18 17.97 -26.45 -12.17
CA ARG A 18 18.19 -25.64 -10.96
C ARG A 18 18.29 -26.63 -9.81
N ARG A 19 19.45 -26.67 -9.15
CA ARG A 19 19.73 -27.47 -7.95
C ARG A 19 18.98 -26.90 -6.73
N GLY A 20 17.67 -26.72 -6.82
CA GLY A 20 16.82 -26.18 -5.75
C GLY A 20 15.69 -27.14 -5.37
N PRO A 21 15.14 -27.02 -4.15
CA PRO A 21 13.93 -27.75 -3.76
C PRO A 21 12.74 -27.36 -4.67
N GLU A 22 11.84 -28.30 -4.93
CA GLU A 22 10.57 -28.00 -5.62
C GLU A 22 9.70 -27.10 -4.74
N ALA A 23 9.03 -26.12 -5.35
CA ALA A 23 8.13 -25.23 -4.64
C ALA A 23 6.88 -25.98 -4.16
N TRP A 24 6.35 -25.59 -3.00
CA TRP A 24 5.08 -26.09 -2.50
C TRP A 24 3.93 -25.60 -3.37
N ASP A 25 3.17 -26.52 -4.00
CA ASP A 25 1.95 -26.13 -4.71
C ASP A 25 0.73 -26.10 -3.77
N GLU A 26 -0.01 -24.99 -3.83
CA GLU A 26 -1.18 -24.73 -2.99
C GLU A 26 -2.38 -25.59 -3.38
N MET A 27 -2.55 -25.92 -4.67
CA MET A 27 -3.67 -26.73 -5.14
C MET A 27 -3.32 -28.22 -5.15
N PHE A 28 -2.11 -28.59 -5.54
CA PHE A 28 -1.73 -29.97 -5.79
C PHE A 28 -0.74 -30.53 -4.75
N GLN A 29 -0.89 -31.80 -4.42
CA GLN A 29 0.12 -32.61 -3.76
C GLN A 29 1.11 -33.18 -4.79
N ALA A 30 2.21 -33.77 -4.30
CA ALA A 30 3.07 -34.60 -5.13
C ALA A 30 2.21 -35.63 -5.91
N GLN A 31 2.50 -35.81 -7.21
CA GLN A 31 1.75 -36.67 -8.16
C GLN A 31 0.46 -36.06 -8.76
N GLY A 32 0.21 -34.75 -8.58
CA GLY A 32 -0.88 -34.05 -9.27
C GLY A 32 -2.27 -34.29 -8.70
N ARG A 33 -2.38 -34.78 -7.47
CA ARG A 33 -3.67 -34.92 -6.77
C ARG A 33 -4.04 -33.60 -6.09
N PRO A 34 -5.27 -33.08 -6.25
CA PRO A 34 -5.67 -31.86 -5.56
C PRO A 34 -5.70 -32.09 -4.04
N ARG A 35 -5.22 -31.10 -3.29
CA ARG A 35 -5.31 -31.04 -1.83
C ARG A 35 -6.76 -30.92 -1.40
N ASP A 36 -7.05 -31.41 -0.20
CA ASP A 36 -8.40 -31.51 0.33
C ASP A 36 -9.18 -30.18 0.28
N MET A 37 -8.52 -29.08 0.63
CA MET A 37 -9.11 -27.73 0.65
C MET A 37 -9.43 -27.18 -0.74
N TYR A 38 -8.76 -27.69 -1.77
CA TYR A 38 -8.94 -27.28 -3.16
C TYR A 38 -9.84 -28.22 -3.95
N ARG A 39 -10.37 -29.31 -3.36
CA ARG A 39 -11.17 -30.31 -4.10
C ARG A 39 -12.38 -29.71 -4.80
N GLU A 40 -13.14 -28.85 -4.13
CA GLU A 40 -14.33 -28.22 -4.72
C GLU A 40 -13.97 -27.25 -5.85
N ILE A 41 -12.92 -26.44 -5.64
CA ILE A 41 -12.42 -25.52 -6.68
C ILE A 41 -11.90 -26.29 -7.88
N HIS A 42 -11.08 -27.32 -7.64
CA HIS A 42 -10.57 -28.19 -8.69
C HIS A 42 -11.73 -28.83 -9.47
N ALA A 43 -12.74 -29.37 -8.79
CA ALA A 43 -13.90 -29.96 -9.46
C ALA A 43 -14.67 -28.94 -10.31
N ALA A 44 -14.81 -27.70 -9.82
CA ALA A 44 -15.42 -26.62 -10.62
C ALA A 44 -14.57 -26.28 -11.84
N LEU A 45 -13.25 -26.10 -11.67
CA LEU A 45 -12.32 -25.76 -12.76
C LEU A 45 -12.19 -26.88 -13.80
N ASP A 46 -12.19 -28.15 -13.40
CA ASP A 46 -12.05 -29.31 -14.29
C ASP A 46 -13.24 -29.48 -15.26
N THR A 47 -14.39 -28.92 -14.89
CA THR A 47 -15.58 -28.89 -15.77
C THR A 47 -15.57 -27.76 -16.80
N MET A 48 -14.68 -26.78 -16.64
CA MET A 48 -14.59 -25.61 -17.51
C MET A 48 -13.61 -25.82 -18.67
N THR A 49 -13.76 -25.04 -19.72
CA THR A 49 -12.76 -24.90 -20.80
C THR A 49 -11.86 -23.69 -20.57
N GLN A 50 -10.70 -23.64 -21.22
CA GLN A 50 -9.81 -22.47 -21.15
C GLN A 50 -10.52 -21.18 -21.61
N ASP A 51 -11.33 -21.25 -22.67
CA ASP A 51 -12.08 -20.09 -23.18
C ASP A 51 -13.16 -19.62 -22.20
N GLU A 52 -13.86 -20.53 -21.52
CA GLU A 52 -14.82 -20.17 -20.48
C GLU A 52 -14.15 -19.46 -19.30
N LEU A 53 -12.99 -19.95 -18.85
CA LEU A 53 -12.25 -19.33 -17.75
C LEU A 53 -11.67 -17.96 -18.16
N ARG A 54 -11.18 -17.83 -19.40
CA ARG A 54 -10.73 -16.55 -19.96
C ARG A 54 -11.88 -15.55 -20.06
N GLY A 55 -13.03 -15.98 -20.59
CA GLY A 55 -14.23 -15.13 -20.67
C GLY A 55 -14.72 -14.66 -19.29
N ARG A 56 -14.65 -15.53 -18.26
CA ARG A 56 -14.93 -15.11 -16.88
C ARG A 56 -13.91 -14.08 -16.40
N THR A 57 -12.62 -14.30 -16.63
CA THR A 57 -11.54 -13.37 -16.23
C THR A 57 -11.69 -12.01 -16.91
N GLU A 58 -12.05 -11.97 -18.20
CA GLU A 58 -12.38 -10.73 -18.91
C GLU A 58 -13.60 -10.02 -18.30
N ALA A 59 -14.64 -10.77 -17.93
CA ALA A 59 -15.79 -10.21 -17.23
C ALA A 59 -15.41 -9.65 -15.84
N LEU A 60 -14.48 -10.30 -15.11
CA LEU A 60 -13.92 -9.78 -13.86
C LEU A 60 -13.20 -8.45 -14.11
N ALA A 61 -12.31 -8.40 -15.09
CA ALA A 61 -11.54 -7.20 -15.43
C ALA A 61 -12.45 -6.03 -15.85
N ASN A 62 -13.51 -6.29 -16.62
CA ASN A 62 -14.51 -5.30 -16.98
C ASN A 62 -15.30 -4.80 -15.75
N SER A 63 -15.62 -5.70 -14.80
CA SER A 63 -16.25 -5.32 -13.54
C SER A 63 -15.34 -4.42 -12.69
N TYR A 64 -14.03 -4.68 -12.67
CA TYR A 64 -13.03 -3.84 -12.01
C TYR A 64 -13.01 -2.42 -12.58
N LEU A 65 -12.93 -2.31 -13.90
CA LEU A 65 -13.00 -1.02 -14.59
C LEU A 65 -14.30 -0.27 -14.26
N ALA A 66 -15.45 -0.95 -14.31
CA ALA A 66 -16.74 -0.35 -14.00
C ALA A 66 -16.85 0.12 -12.54
N GLN A 67 -16.15 -0.54 -11.61
CA GLN A 67 -16.07 -0.17 -10.19
C GLN A 67 -14.96 0.85 -9.89
N GLY A 68 -14.21 1.29 -10.91
CA GLY A 68 -13.08 2.20 -10.77
C GLY A 68 -11.87 1.59 -10.06
N VAL A 69 -11.77 0.27 -9.98
CA VAL A 69 -10.63 -0.43 -9.36
C VAL A 69 -9.44 -0.39 -10.33
N THR A 70 -8.66 0.68 -10.25
CA THR A 70 -7.47 0.89 -11.08
C THR A 70 -6.19 0.89 -10.23
N PHE A 71 -5.05 0.76 -10.90
CA PHE A 71 -3.73 1.00 -10.35
C PHE A 71 -2.91 1.78 -11.36
N ASP A 72 -1.97 2.59 -10.87
CA ASP A 72 -1.02 3.28 -11.73
C ASP A 72 0.10 2.31 -12.16
N PHE A 73 0.19 2.08 -13.47
CA PHE A 73 1.30 1.38 -14.08
C PHE A 73 1.99 2.31 -15.08
N ALA A 74 3.18 2.79 -14.71
CA ALA A 74 4.01 3.67 -15.54
C ALA A 74 3.31 4.98 -15.99
N GLY A 75 2.41 5.52 -15.17
CA GLY A 75 1.66 6.75 -15.44
C GLY A 75 0.31 6.52 -16.14
N GLU A 76 -0.05 5.26 -16.43
CA GLU A 76 -1.36 4.89 -16.98
C GLU A 76 -2.19 4.15 -15.93
N GLU A 77 -3.43 4.59 -15.72
CA GLU A 77 -4.39 3.83 -14.93
C GLU A 77 -4.83 2.56 -15.70
N ARG A 78 -4.55 1.40 -15.11
CA ARG A 78 -4.97 0.10 -15.64
C ARG A 78 -5.80 -0.66 -14.62
N PRO A 79 -6.71 -1.56 -15.03
CA PRO A 79 -7.40 -2.42 -14.09
C PRO A 79 -6.41 -3.39 -13.47
N PHE A 80 -6.44 -3.50 -12.15
CA PHE A 80 -5.55 -4.39 -11.41
C PHE A 80 -5.81 -5.85 -11.81
N PRO A 81 -4.82 -6.60 -12.34
CA PRO A 81 -5.06 -7.95 -12.82
C PRO A 81 -5.55 -8.85 -11.68
N LEU A 82 -6.79 -9.31 -11.77
CA LEU A 82 -7.38 -10.29 -10.86
C LEU A 82 -7.42 -11.64 -11.56
N ASP A 83 -6.80 -12.63 -10.94
CA ASP A 83 -6.90 -14.01 -11.37
C ASP A 83 -8.13 -14.69 -10.74
N ALA A 84 -8.87 -15.45 -11.56
CA ALA A 84 -10.11 -16.11 -11.16
C ALA A 84 -9.93 -17.32 -10.23
N VAL A 85 -8.72 -17.85 -10.07
CA VAL A 85 -8.40 -18.94 -9.15
C VAL A 85 -7.98 -18.33 -7.80
N PRO A 86 -8.77 -18.51 -6.72
CA PRO A 86 -8.46 -17.92 -5.43
C PRO A 86 -7.35 -18.70 -4.69
N ARG A 87 -6.71 -18.03 -3.73
CA ARG A 87 -5.91 -18.68 -2.70
C ARG A 87 -6.85 -19.21 -1.61
N VAL A 88 -6.73 -20.47 -1.21
CA VAL A 88 -7.57 -21.06 -0.14
C VAL A 88 -6.70 -21.39 1.07
N ILE A 89 -7.14 -20.95 2.24
CA ILE A 89 -6.49 -21.21 3.53
C ILE A 89 -7.52 -21.82 4.47
N ALA A 90 -7.17 -22.94 5.10
CA ALA A 90 -8.07 -23.59 6.05
C ALA A 90 -8.19 -22.77 7.34
N GLN A 91 -9.37 -22.74 7.95
CA GLN A 91 -9.60 -22.03 9.21
C GLN A 91 -8.63 -22.48 10.32
N ALA A 92 -8.35 -23.78 10.41
CA ALA A 92 -7.40 -24.29 11.41
C ALA A 92 -5.99 -23.72 11.24
N GLU A 93 -5.54 -23.55 10.00
CA GLU A 93 -4.27 -22.92 9.68
C GLU A 93 -4.30 -21.41 9.87
N TRP A 94 -5.44 -20.78 9.55
CA TRP A 94 -5.64 -19.35 9.74
C TRP A 94 -5.58 -18.94 11.20
N VAL A 95 -6.04 -19.79 12.14
CA VAL A 95 -5.95 -19.52 13.59
C VAL A 95 -4.50 -19.29 14.02
N ASP A 96 -3.56 -20.08 13.51
CA ASP A 96 -2.13 -19.94 13.83
C ASP A 96 -1.55 -18.67 13.19
N VAL A 97 -1.92 -18.37 11.94
CA VAL A 97 -1.53 -17.13 11.25
C VAL A 97 -2.05 -15.90 11.99
N GLU A 98 -3.33 -15.90 12.37
CA GLU A 98 -3.96 -14.83 13.14
C GLU A 98 -3.24 -14.63 14.48
N ALA A 99 -3.01 -15.71 15.24
CA ALA A 99 -2.31 -15.62 16.52
C ALA A 99 -0.89 -15.05 16.39
N GLY A 100 -0.15 -15.49 15.36
CA GLY A 100 1.20 -15.00 15.10
C GLY A 100 1.25 -13.55 14.63
N VAL A 101 0.33 -13.13 13.77
CA VAL A 101 0.20 -11.71 13.36
C VAL A 101 -0.11 -10.84 14.57
N LYS A 102 -1.04 -11.24 15.44
CA LYS A 102 -1.35 -10.50 16.68
C LYS A 102 -0.15 -10.41 17.62
N GLN A 103 0.57 -11.51 17.83
CA GLN A 103 1.80 -11.51 18.64
C GLN A 103 2.84 -10.54 18.09
N ARG A 104 3.08 -10.61 16.77
CA ARG A 104 4.06 -9.78 16.09
C ARG A 104 3.75 -8.29 16.21
N VAL A 105 2.50 -7.90 15.98
CA VAL A 105 2.05 -6.51 16.14
C VAL A 105 2.19 -6.04 17.59
N ARG A 106 1.88 -6.87 18.59
CA ARG A 106 2.11 -6.54 20.02
C ARG A 106 3.59 -6.25 20.30
N ALA A 107 4.50 -7.03 19.75
CA ALA A 107 5.94 -6.81 19.92
C ALA A 107 6.42 -5.53 19.21
N LEU A 108 5.92 -5.25 18.00
CA LEU A 108 6.22 -4.01 17.26
C LEU A 108 5.70 -2.76 17.98
N GLU A 109 4.49 -2.82 18.56
CA GLU A 109 3.93 -1.75 19.40
C GLU A 109 4.82 -1.49 20.62
N ALA A 110 5.19 -2.54 21.35
CA ALA A 110 6.07 -2.43 22.52
C ALA A 110 7.45 -1.87 22.14
N PHE A 111 8.00 -2.31 21.02
CA PHE A 111 9.25 -1.80 20.47
C PHE A 111 9.18 -0.31 20.15
N LEU A 112 8.15 0.14 19.42
CA LEU A 112 7.98 1.55 19.07
C LEU A 112 7.78 2.43 20.31
N ALA A 113 6.97 1.96 21.27
CA ALA A 113 6.77 2.66 22.54
C ALA A 113 8.08 2.77 23.35
N ASP A 114 8.92 1.73 23.33
CA ASP A 114 10.23 1.75 23.99
C ASP A 114 11.22 2.69 23.30
N ILE A 115 11.36 2.60 21.98
CA ILE A 115 12.34 3.37 21.20
C ILE A 115 12.07 4.89 21.24
N TYR A 116 10.80 5.29 21.22
CA TYR A 116 10.41 6.70 21.39
C TYR A 116 10.25 7.12 22.85
N GLY A 117 10.39 6.19 23.80
CA GLY A 117 10.27 6.40 25.24
C GLY A 117 11.57 6.02 25.98
N PRO A 118 11.54 5.02 26.89
CA PRO A 118 12.66 4.74 27.79
C PRO A 118 13.87 4.00 27.18
N GLN A 119 13.76 3.43 25.98
CA GLN A 119 14.83 2.74 25.25
C GLN A 119 15.49 1.58 26.03
N ARG A 120 14.69 0.79 26.74
CA ARG A 120 15.15 -0.33 27.57
C ARG A 120 15.76 -1.46 26.75
N ALA A 121 15.18 -1.83 25.61
CA ALA A 121 15.76 -2.88 24.75
C ALA A 121 17.16 -2.52 24.24
N VAL A 122 17.43 -1.22 24.07
CA VAL A 122 18.78 -0.72 23.75
C VAL A 122 19.68 -0.78 24.98
N ALA A 123 19.21 -0.32 26.13
CA ALA A 123 19.98 -0.32 27.38
C ALA A 123 20.36 -1.74 27.85
N ASP A 124 19.47 -2.71 27.64
CA ASP A 124 19.65 -4.12 27.99
C ASP A 124 20.44 -4.90 26.90
N GLY A 125 20.79 -4.24 25.79
CA GLY A 125 21.60 -4.82 24.73
C GLY A 125 20.88 -5.81 23.81
N VAL A 126 19.55 -5.81 23.80
CA VAL A 126 18.73 -6.66 22.90
C VAL A 126 18.83 -6.17 21.46
N ILE A 127 18.86 -4.85 21.25
CA ILE A 127 19.05 -4.24 19.95
C ILE A 127 20.09 -3.10 20.01
N PRO A 128 21.04 -3.01 19.08
CA PRO A 128 22.07 -1.97 19.13
C PRO A 128 21.52 -0.55 18.93
N ALA A 129 21.99 0.40 19.74
CA ALA A 129 21.65 1.82 19.57
C ALA A 129 22.02 2.36 18.18
N SER A 130 23.14 1.90 17.63
CA SER A 130 23.59 2.30 16.29
C SER A 130 22.55 1.94 15.24
N LEU A 131 21.91 0.77 15.32
CA LEU A 131 20.88 0.29 14.39
C LEU A 131 19.71 1.27 14.31
N ILE A 132 19.20 1.69 15.46
CA ILE A 132 18.10 2.65 15.55
C ILE A 132 18.53 4.03 15.03
N THR A 133 19.64 4.55 15.54
CA THR A 133 20.08 5.93 15.29
C THR A 133 20.56 6.18 13.87
N SER A 134 20.97 5.14 13.13
CA SER A 134 21.34 5.28 11.73
C SER A 134 20.20 5.01 10.74
N SER A 135 19.05 4.50 11.21
CA SER A 135 17.93 4.26 10.30
C SER A 135 17.41 5.59 9.77
N ASN A 136 17.27 5.70 8.45
CA ASN A 136 16.69 6.88 7.80
C ASN A 136 15.22 7.11 8.20
N HIS A 137 14.58 6.10 8.78
CA HIS A 137 13.20 6.11 9.19
C HIS A 137 13.01 6.22 10.71
N PHE A 138 14.10 6.47 11.45
CA PHE A 138 14.02 6.91 12.84
C PHE A 138 13.85 8.45 12.91
N HIS A 139 12.60 8.90 12.99
CA HIS A 139 12.27 10.32 13.04
C HIS A 139 12.23 10.83 14.47
N ARG A 140 13.28 11.54 14.90
CA ARG A 140 13.34 12.18 16.24
C ARG A 140 12.16 13.12 16.50
N GLN A 141 11.59 13.69 15.45
CA GLN A 141 10.39 14.52 15.46
C GLN A 141 9.15 13.79 16.03
N ALA A 142 9.14 12.46 16.04
CA ALA A 142 8.08 11.65 16.62
C ALA A 142 8.19 11.46 18.15
N ALA A 143 9.36 11.73 18.75
CA ALA A 143 9.55 11.56 20.19
C ALA A 143 8.59 12.46 20.97
N GLY A 144 7.90 11.95 21.98
CA GLY A 144 6.88 12.68 22.77
C GLY A 144 5.56 12.93 22.03
N ILE A 145 5.31 12.22 20.92
CA ILE A 145 3.98 12.10 20.33
C ILE A 145 3.42 10.74 20.74
N ASP A 146 2.49 10.77 21.68
CA ASP A 146 1.85 9.59 22.25
C ASP A 146 0.35 9.59 21.92
N PRO A 147 -0.13 8.60 21.15
CA PRO A 147 -1.56 8.44 20.87
C PRO A 147 -2.37 8.24 22.15
N ALA A 148 -3.59 8.78 22.19
CA ALA A 148 -4.40 8.80 23.42
C ALA A 148 -4.74 7.40 23.97
N ASN A 149 -4.92 6.41 23.09
CA ASN A 149 -5.14 5.01 23.45
C ASN A 149 -3.85 4.17 23.49
N GLY A 150 -2.67 4.81 23.36
CA GLY A 150 -1.37 4.13 23.36
C GLY A 150 -1.03 3.34 22.10
N VAL A 151 -1.91 3.30 21.09
CA VAL A 151 -1.72 2.54 19.85
C VAL A 151 -0.94 3.34 18.84
N ARG A 152 0.25 2.86 18.45
CA ARG A 152 1.05 3.48 17.39
C ARG A 152 0.78 2.88 16.02
N ILE A 153 0.36 1.61 15.96
CA ILE A 153 0.12 0.83 14.75
C ILE A 153 -1.37 0.48 14.66
N GLN A 154 -2.21 1.44 14.29
CA GLN A 154 -3.65 1.22 14.08
C GLN A 154 -3.91 0.22 12.94
N VAL A 155 -3.09 0.25 11.90
CA VAL A 155 -3.14 -0.69 10.77
C VAL A 155 -1.76 -1.27 10.49
N SER A 156 -1.65 -2.59 10.38
CA SER A 156 -0.43 -3.25 9.92
C SER A 156 -0.70 -4.17 8.75
N GLY A 157 0.22 -4.21 7.77
CA GLY A 157 0.28 -5.26 6.77
C GLY A 157 1.50 -6.15 7.02
N ILE A 158 1.29 -7.44 7.28
CA ILE A 158 2.40 -8.38 7.55
C ILE A 158 2.54 -9.28 6.32
N ASP A 159 3.66 -9.21 5.61
CA ASP A 159 3.88 -10.02 4.41
C ASP A 159 4.32 -11.42 4.81
N LEU A 160 3.55 -12.41 4.38
CA LEU A 160 3.76 -13.81 4.64
C LEU A 160 4.04 -14.55 3.34
N ILE A 161 4.93 -15.53 3.43
CA ILE A 161 5.13 -16.54 2.39
C ILE A 161 4.89 -17.91 2.99
N ARG A 162 4.58 -18.87 2.12
CA ARG A 162 4.67 -20.28 2.46
C ARG A 162 5.89 -20.85 1.75
N ASP A 163 6.78 -21.50 2.49
CA ASP A 163 8.05 -22.03 1.98
C ASP A 163 7.89 -23.40 1.29
N GLU A 164 8.99 -23.99 0.83
CA GLU A 164 9.02 -25.28 0.11
C GLU A 164 8.48 -26.46 0.92
N VAL A 165 8.45 -26.38 2.26
CA VAL A 165 7.90 -27.42 3.13
C VAL A 165 6.46 -27.14 3.56
N GLY A 166 5.89 -26.02 3.12
CA GLY A 166 4.53 -25.63 3.43
C GLY A 166 4.38 -24.83 4.73
N ALA A 167 5.47 -24.33 5.32
CA ALA A 167 5.45 -23.55 6.56
C ALA A 167 5.31 -22.05 6.28
N TRP A 168 4.56 -21.35 7.13
CA TRP A 168 4.44 -19.89 7.06
C TRP A 168 5.69 -19.20 7.59
N ARG A 169 6.13 -18.17 6.87
CA ARG A 169 7.21 -17.27 7.31
C ARG A 169 6.85 -15.83 7.04
N VAL A 170 7.27 -14.94 7.94
CA VAL A 170 7.17 -13.50 7.70
C VAL A 170 8.31 -13.06 6.80
N LEU A 171 7.99 -12.36 5.73
CA LEU A 171 8.93 -11.77 4.80
C LEU A 171 9.24 -10.30 5.13
N GLU A 172 8.20 -9.53 5.49
CA GLU A 172 8.31 -8.09 5.71
C GLU A 172 7.16 -7.58 6.58
N ASP A 173 7.42 -6.54 7.37
CA ASP A 173 6.43 -5.81 8.16
C ASP A 173 6.10 -4.50 7.46
N ASN A 174 4.85 -4.04 7.50
CA ASN A 174 4.45 -2.75 6.94
C ASN A 174 3.61 -2.02 7.99
N VAL A 175 4.24 -1.10 8.72
CA VAL A 175 3.61 -0.39 9.86
C VAL A 175 3.61 1.13 9.72
N ARG A 176 4.02 1.64 8.56
CA ARG A 176 3.84 3.05 8.14
C ARG A 176 2.44 3.29 7.58
N VAL A 177 2.30 3.22 6.26
CA VAL A 177 1.06 3.45 5.51
C VAL A 177 0.77 2.21 4.66
N PRO A 178 0.42 1.06 5.29
CA PRO A 178 0.18 -0.17 4.55
C PRO A 178 -0.99 0.01 3.57
N SER A 179 -0.81 -0.48 2.34
CA SER A 179 -1.82 -0.46 1.29
C SER A 179 -2.14 -1.86 0.79
N GLY A 180 -3.30 -1.99 0.15
CA GLY A 180 -3.75 -3.18 -0.56
C GLY A 180 -5.09 -3.76 -0.08
N VAL A 181 -5.66 -3.23 1.00
CA VAL A 181 -6.91 -3.73 1.57
C VAL A 181 -8.12 -3.42 0.69
N SER A 182 -8.10 -2.33 -0.09
CA SER A 182 -9.16 -2.07 -1.08
C SER A 182 -9.25 -3.20 -2.09
N TYR A 183 -8.11 -3.70 -2.57
CA TYR A 183 -8.08 -4.85 -3.46
C TYR A 183 -8.63 -6.09 -2.77
N VAL A 184 -8.37 -6.33 -1.48
CA VAL A 184 -8.98 -7.46 -0.76
C VAL A 184 -10.52 -7.40 -0.78
N ILE A 185 -11.08 -6.22 -0.47
CA ILE A 185 -12.54 -6.02 -0.45
C ILE A 185 -13.13 -6.13 -1.86
N SER A 186 -12.48 -5.50 -2.85
CA SER A 186 -12.93 -5.51 -4.25
C SER A 186 -12.81 -6.90 -4.88
N ASN A 187 -11.70 -7.60 -4.65
CA ASN A 187 -11.47 -9.00 -5.07
C ASN A 187 -12.59 -9.88 -4.54
N ARG A 188 -12.89 -9.77 -3.23
CA ARG A 188 -13.98 -10.55 -2.63
C ARG A 188 -15.33 -10.28 -3.28
N ARG A 189 -15.68 -9.00 -3.42
CA ARG A 189 -16.98 -8.59 -3.96
C ARG A 189 -17.19 -9.13 -5.37
N VAL A 190 -16.17 -8.99 -6.22
CA VAL A 190 -16.21 -9.43 -7.61
C VAL A 190 -16.26 -10.95 -7.70
N MET A 191 -15.42 -11.66 -6.92
CA MET A 191 -15.45 -13.13 -6.87
C MET A 191 -16.79 -13.68 -6.39
N ALA A 192 -17.41 -13.07 -5.38
CA ALA A 192 -18.72 -13.48 -4.88
C ALA A 192 -19.86 -13.31 -5.90
N GLN A 193 -19.73 -12.35 -6.81
CA GLN A 193 -20.68 -12.16 -7.92
C GLN A 193 -20.48 -13.18 -9.05
N THR A 194 -19.25 -13.63 -9.27
CA THR A 194 -18.90 -14.51 -10.39
C THR A 194 -18.99 -16.01 -10.06
N LEU A 195 -18.78 -16.39 -8.79
CA LEU A 195 -18.79 -17.79 -8.32
C LEU A 195 -19.64 -17.97 -7.05
N PRO A 196 -20.90 -17.51 -7.02
CA PRO A 196 -21.70 -17.48 -5.79
C PRO A 196 -21.90 -18.86 -5.14
N GLU A 197 -21.97 -19.93 -5.94
CA GLU A 197 -22.13 -21.31 -5.47
C GLU A 197 -20.95 -21.79 -4.61
N LEU A 198 -19.72 -21.42 -4.97
CA LEU A 198 -18.50 -21.83 -4.26
C LEU A 198 -18.37 -21.10 -2.92
N PHE A 199 -18.82 -19.85 -2.84
CA PHE A 199 -18.80 -19.09 -1.60
C PHE A 199 -19.65 -19.75 -0.50
N VAL A 200 -20.81 -20.26 -0.88
CA VAL A 200 -21.74 -20.93 0.03
C VAL A 200 -21.22 -22.32 0.40
N SER A 201 -20.79 -23.11 -0.59
CA SER A 201 -20.34 -24.49 -0.33
C SER A 201 -19.09 -24.53 0.54
N MET A 202 -18.11 -23.67 0.26
CA MET A 202 -16.83 -23.61 0.97
C MET A 202 -16.88 -22.78 2.27
N ARG A 203 -18.00 -22.09 2.54
CA ARG A 203 -18.20 -21.24 3.73
C ARG A 203 -17.09 -20.20 3.90
N VAL A 204 -16.86 -19.40 2.85
CA VAL A 204 -15.80 -18.38 2.84
C VAL A 204 -16.12 -17.28 3.85
N ARG A 205 -15.17 -16.93 4.72
CA ARG A 205 -15.36 -15.88 5.74
C ARG A 205 -15.42 -14.48 5.13
N PRO A 206 -16.30 -13.57 5.61
CA PRO A 206 -16.44 -12.22 5.07
C PRO A 206 -15.22 -11.34 5.37
N VAL A 207 -14.91 -10.41 4.45
CA VAL A 207 -13.87 -9.36 4.63
C VAL A 207 -14.45 -7.94 4.61
N GLY A 208 -15.75 -7.78 4.34
CA GLY A 208 -16.39 -6.47 4.16
C GLY A 208 -16.50 -5.61 5.41
N ASP A 209 -16.31 -6.18 6.61
CA ASP A 209 -16.39 -5.46 7.89
C ASP A 209 -15.13 -4.60 8.18
N TYR A 210 -14.08 -4.71 7.36
CA TYR A 210 -12.82 -4.00 7.58
C TYR A 210 -12.97 -2.47 7.76
N PRO A 211 -13.73 -1.73 6.92
CA PRO A 211 -13.88 -0.28 7.10
C PRO A 211 -14.55 0.09 8.43
N ASN A 212 -15.53 -0.70 8.88
CA ASN A 212 -16.18 -0.47 10.18
C ASN A 212 -15.21 -0.71 11.34
N ARG A 213 -14.43 -1.80 11.28
CA ARG A 213 -13.39 -2.11 12.27
C ARG A 213 -12.34 -1.02 12.34
N LEU A 214 -11.90 -0.54 11.18
CA LEU A 214 -10.95 0.57 11.08
C LEU A 214 -11.53 1.86 11.66
N LEU A 215 -12.73 2.26 11.26
CA LEU A 215 -13.37 3.47 11.80
C LEU A 215 -13.53 3.38 13.32
N HIS A 216 -13.95 2.22 13.84
CA HIS A 216 -14.08 1.99 15.27
C HIS A 216 -12.74 2.15 16.00
N ALA A 217 -11.66 1.56 15.48
CA ALA A 217 -10.31 1.72 16.02
C ALA A 217 -9.83 3.18 15.98
N LEU A 218 -10.08 3.87 14.87
CA LEU A 218 -9.75 5.30 14.72
C LEU A 218 -10.51 6.15 15.74
N ARG A 219 -11.82 5.92 15.93
CA ARG A 219 -12.62 6.63 16.93
C ARG A 219 -12.14 6.36 18.36
N LYS A 220 -11.76 5.13 18.68
CA LYS A 220 -11.15 4.77 19.98
C LYS A 220 -9.81 5.48 20.23
N SER A 221 -9.09 5.85 19.17
CA SER A 221 -7.83 6.58 19.28
C SER A 221 -7.99 8.09 19.49
N ALA A 222 -9.23 8.60 19.61
CA ALA A 222 -9.49 10.02 19.78
C ALA A 222 -8.86 10.60 21.06
N PRO A 223 -8.44 11.88 21.05
CA PRO A 223 -8.00 12.61 22.22
C PRO A 223 -8.95 12.52 23.43
N VAL A 224 -8.37 12.56 24.63
CA VAL A 224 -9.13 12.51 25.89
C VAL A 224 -10.16 13.63 25.95
N GLY A 225 -11.40 13.28 26.31
CA GLY A 225 -12.52 14.23 26.46
C GLY A 225 -13.29 14.52 25.17
N VAL A 226 -13.01 13.80 24.07
CA VAL A 226 -13.80 13.86 22.83
C VAL A 226 -14.78 12.68 22.80
N GLU A 227 -16.08 12.96 22.87
CA GLU A 227 -17.13 11.92 22.84
C GLU A 227 -17.53 11.52 21.41
N ASP A 228 -17.61 12.49 20.49
CA ASP A 228 -17.95 12.27 19.08
C ASP A 228 -16.83 12.81 18.17
N PRO A 229 -15.77 12.00 17.93
CA PRO A 229 -14.58 12.47 17.24
C PRO A 229 -14.80 12.61 15.73
N THR A 230 -14.36 13.75 15.19
CA THR A 230 -14.25 13.93 13.73
C THR A 230 -13.01 13.19 13.22
N VAL A 231 -13.25 12.14 12.44
CA VAL A 231 -12.22 11.36 11.75
C VAL A 231 -12.14 11.80 10.29
N VAL A 232 -10.93 11.97 9.75
CA VAL A 232 -10.70 12.27 8.33
C VAL A 232 -9.62 11.35 7.74
N VAL A 233 -9.65 11.12 6.43
CA VAL A 233 -8.57 10.46 5.69
C VAL A 233 -7.73 11.51 4.97
N LEU A 234 -6.47 11.68 5.39
CA LEU A 234 -5.53 12.60 4.73
C LEU A 234 -4.86 11.91 3.54
N THR A 235 -5.08 12.42 2.33
CA THR A 235 -4.53 11.87 1.08
C THR A 235 -3.52 12.84 0.44
N PRO A 236 -2.47 12.33 -0.24
CA PRO A 236 -1.58 13.14 -1.08
C PRO A 236 -2.23 13.61 -2.39
N GLY A 237 -3.45 13.15 -2.70
CA GLY A 237 -4.20 13.53 -3.91
C GLY A 237 -4.12 12.50 -5.05
N VAL A 238 -4.74 12.86 -6.18
CA VAL A 238 -5.02 11.97 -7.32
C VAL A 238 -3.78 11.38 -8.00
N PHE A 239 -2.62 12.01 -7.88
CA PHE A 239 -1.37 11.55 -8.50
C PHE A 239 -0.65 10.46 -7.70
N ASN A 240 -1.26 9.97 -6.62
CA ASN A 240 -0.74 8.85 -5.87
C ASN A 240 -1.37 7.53 -6.36
N SER A 241 -0.54 6.51 -6.58
CA SER A 241 -0.97 5.21 -7.10
C SER A 241 -2.00 4.49 -6.22
N ALA A 242 -2.07 4.80 -4.93
CA ALA A 242 -3.04 4.25 -3.98
C ALA A 242 -4.27 5.16 -3.74
N TYR A 243 -4.44 6.25 -4.51
CA TYR A 243 -5.54 7.20 -4.33
C TYR A 243 -6.94 6.55 -4.38
N TYR A 244 -7.11 5.53 -5.23
CA TYR A 244 -8.33 4.72 -5.28
C TYR A 244 -8.66 4.12 -3.90
N GLU A 245 -7.67 3.55 -3.22
CA GLU A 245 -7.85 2.96 -1.89
C GLU A 245 -8.25 4.02 -0.86
N HIS A 246 -7.64 5.22 -0.93
CA HIS A 246 -7.94 6.30 0.01
C HIS A 246 -9.40 6.72 -0.12
N THR A 247 -9.85 6.90 -1.36
CA THR A 247 -11.24 7.28 -1.69
C THR A 247 -12.23 6.19 -1.30
N LEU A 248 -11.92 4.93 -1.59
CA LEU A 248 -12.80 3.81 -1.25
C LEU A 248 -12.95 3.68 0.27
N LEU A 249 -11.86 3.71 1.03
CA LEU A 249 -11.90 3.58 2.48
C LEU A 249 -12.61 4.77 3.13
N ALA A 250 -12.34 6.01 2.71
CA ALA A 250 -13.05 7.19 3.21
C ALA A 250 -14.57 7.06 2.98
N ARG A 251 -14.98 6.65 1.76
CA ARG A 251 -16.39 6.43 1.41
C ARG A 251 -17.04 5.32 2.24
N LEU A 252 -16.38 4.18 2.40
CA LEU A 252 -16.94 3.03 3.14
C LEU A 252 -17.01 3.29 4.65
N MET A 253 -16.07 4.07 5.19
CA MET A 253 -16.12 4.54 6.58
C MET A 253 -17.13 5.69 6.77
N GLY A 254 -17.53 6.37 5.70
CA GLY A 254 -18.40 7.55 5.78
C GLY A 254 -17.71 8.75 6.43
N VAL A 255 -16.43 8.96 6.12
CA VAL A 255 -15.62 10.07 6.62
C VAL A 255 -15.09 10.93 5.47
N GLU A 256 -14.67 12.15 5.78
CA GLU A 256 -14.14 13.08 4.78
C GLU A 256 -12.76 12.64 4.26
N LEU A 257 -12.58 12.70 2.94
CA LEU A 257 -11.28 12.59 2.28
C LEU A 257 -10.72 14.01 2.09
N VAL A 258 -9.57 14.30 2.70
CA VAL A 258 -8.99 15.65 2.74
C VAL A 258 -7.56 15.64 2.22
N GLU A 259 -7.14 16.74 1.60
CA GLU A 259 -5.74 17.02 1.29
C GLU A 259 -5.15 18.00 2.32
N GLY A 260 -3.82 18.14 2.35
CA GLY A 260 -3.14 19.03 3.29
C GLY A 260 -3.65 20.48 3.29
N ARG A 261 -4.06 21.00 2.13
CA ARG A 261 -4.62 22.35 1.94
C ARG A 261 -5.99 22.56 2.60
N ASP A 262 -6.75 21.47 2.79
CA ASP A 262 -8.07 21.52 3.42
C ASP A 262 -7.96 21.61 4.95
N LEU A 263 -6.77 21.31 5.49
CA LEU A 263 -6.46 21.35 6.91
C LEU A 263 -5.63 22.59 7.26
N TYR A 264 -5.83 23.12 8.47
CA TYR A 264 -4.93 24.11 9.06
C TYR A 264 -4.85 23.95 10.57
N CYS A 265 -3.70 24.30 11.15
CA CYS A 265 -3.49 24.24 12.59
C CYS A 265 -3.64 25.62 13.23
N SER A 266 -4.39 25.71 14.34
CA SER A 266 -4.55 26.93 15.11
C SER A 266 -4.88 26.63 16.58
N GLY A 267 -4.24 27.36 17.50
CA GLY A 267 -4.42 27.14 18.95
C GLY A 267 -3.99 25.73 19.40
N GLY A 268 -3.01 25.14 18.71
CA GLY A 268 -2.54 23.78 18.99
C GLY A 268 -3.50 22.68 18.57
N ARG A 269 -4.54 22.96 17.77
CA ARG A 269 -5.53 22.01 17.24
C ARG A 269 -5.57 22.02 15.72
N VAL A 270 -6.10 20.96 15.12
CA VAL A 270 -6.31 20.84 13.67
C VAL A 270 -7.75 21.15 13.30
N TRP A 271 -7.92 21.90 12.22
CA TRP A 271 -9.22 22.32 11.69
C TRP A 271 -9.31 21.99 10.20
N MET A 272 -10.46 21.47 9.79
CA MET A 272 -10.86 21.28 8.40
C MET A 272 -11.66 22.49 7.93
N ARG A 273 -11.35 23.00 6.73
CA ARG A 273 -12.08 24.09 6.10
C ARG A 273 -13.40 23.57 5.54
N THR A 274 -14.52 24.15 5.96
CA THR A 274 -15.85 23.86 5.40
C THR A 274 -16.57 25.14 5.04
N THR A 275 -17.62 25.05 4.22
CA THR A 275 -18.47 26.21 3.86
C THR A 275 -19.28 26.74 5.05
N ALA A 276 -19.57 25.90 6.05
CA ALA A 276 -20.27 26.28 7.28
C ALA A 276 -19.34 26.87 8.36
N GLY A 277 -18.03 26.90 8.10
CA GLY A 277 -17.00 27.31 9.05
C GLY A 277 -15.99 26.21 9.36
N PRO A 278 -14.99 26.48 10.21
CA PRO A 278 -13.98 25.50 10.52
C PRO A 278 -14.52 24.38 11.42
N GLN A 279 -14.36 23.13 11.00
CA GLN A 279 -14.68 21.96 11.80
C GLN A 279 -13.41 21.40 12.44
N ARG A 280 -13.45 21.13 13.74
CA ARG A 280 -12.30 20.51 14.43
C ARG A 280 -12.10 19.09 13.92
N VAL A 281 -10.84 18.70 13.72
CA VAL A 281 -10.44 17.32 13.40
C VAL A 281 -9.76 16.72 14.61
N ASP A 282 -10.19 15.52 15.02
CA ASP A 282 -9.70 14.84 16.22
C ASP A 282 -8.83 13.63 15.89
N VAL A 283 -9.08 12.97 14.76
CA VAL A 283 -8.31 11.82 14.29
C VAL A 283 -8.06 11.92 12.80
N ILE A 284 -6.81 11.73 12.38
CA ILE A 284 -6.39 11.73 10.99
C ILE A 284 -5.86 10.34 10.65
N TYR A 285 -6.60 9.61 9.83
CA TYR A 285 -6.05 8.43 9.15
C TYR A 285 -5.18 8.91 7.99
N ARG A 286 -3.86 8.92 8.19
CA ARG A 286 -2.92 9.45 7.21
C ARG A 286 -2.60 8.42 6.13
N ARG A 287 -2.62 8.88 4.89
CA ARG A 287 -2.13 8.16 3.71
C ARG A 287 -0.92 8.87 3.07
N VAL A 288 -0.21 9.65 3.88
CA VAL A 288 0.95 10.48 3.52
C VAL A 288 2.12 10.06 4.40
N ASP A 289 3.30 9.93 3.81
CA ASP A 289 4.55 9.59 4.52
C ASP A 289 4.97 10.69 5.51
N ASP A 290 5.72 10.31 6.54
CA ASP A 290 6.03 11.17 7.69
C ASP A 290 6.67 12.49 7.27
N GLU A 291 7.63 12.43 6.36
CA GLU A 291 8.43 13.57 5.91
C GLU A 291 7.61 14.63 5.19
N PHE A 292 6.39 14.31 4.76
CA PHE A 292 5.50 15.21 4.05
C PHE A 292 4.36 15.77 4.91
N LEU A 293 4.19 15.29 6.15
CA LEU A 293 3.05 15.65 7.02
C LEU A 293 3.08 17.08 7.57
N ASP A 294 4.26 17.61 7.89
CA ASP A 294 4.40 18.94 8.48
C ASP A 294 5.64 19.65 7.95
N PRO A 295 5.50 20.67 7.08
CA PRO A 295 6.64 21.39 6.52
C PRO A 295 7.43 22.21 7.55
N LEU A 296 6.91 22.40 8.77
CA LEU A 296 7.66 23.05 9.86
C LEU A 296 8.61 22.10 10.60
N GLN A 297 8.46 20.78 10.43
CA GLN A 297 9.23 19.77 11.16
C GLN A 297 10.05 18.86 10.23
N PHE A 298 9.60 18.67 8.99
CA PHE A 298 10.22 17.81 8.00
C PHE A 298 10.56 18.59 6.73
N ARG A 299 9.99 18.22 5.58
CA ARG A 299 10.25 18.83 4.28
C ARG A 299 9.54 20.17 4.15
N ALA A 300 10.31 21.26 4.18
CA ALA A 300 9.81 22.62 4.02
C ALA A 300 9.13 22.88 2.65
N ASP A 301 9.44 22.08 1.64
CA ASP A 301 8.82 22.11 0.31
C ASP A 301 7.54 21.26 0.19
N SER A 302 7.15 20.54 1.25
CA SER A 302 5.95 19.71 1.23
C SER A 302 4.67 20.54 1.18
N VAL A 303 3.77 20.16 0.29
CA VAL A 303 2.40 20.67 0.17
C VAL A 303 1.34 19.62 0.51
N LEU A 304 1.75 18.41 0.91
CA LEU A 304 0.84 17.28 1.13
C LEU A 304 0.30 17.25 2.57
N GLY A 305 1.02 17.86 3.50
CA GLY A 305 0.67 18.00 4.90
C GLY A 305 0.14 19.40 5.27
N SER A 306 0.00 19.65 6.57
CA SER A 306 -0.45 20.94 7.09
C SER A 306 0.55 21.49 8.12
N PRO A 307 1.00 22.76 8.01
CA PRO A 307 1.94 23.34 8.97
C PRO A 307 1.44 23.26 10.42
N GLY A 308 2.27 22.76 11.32
CA GLY A 308 1.99 22.67 12.75
C GLY A 308 1.22 21.41 13.18
N LEU A 309 0.99 20.47 12.26
CA LEU A 309 0.31 19.21 12.52
C LEU A 309 1.02 18.37 13.60
N LEU A 310 2.36 18.29 13.56
CA LEU A 310 3.12 17.54 14.56
C LEU A 310 3.05 18.18 15.94
N MET A 311 2.96 19.51 16.01
CA MET A 311 2.76 20.21 17.27
C MET A 311 1.38 19.94 17.86
N ALA A 312 0.33 19.90 17.05
CA ALA A 312 -1.01 19.56 17.52
C ALA A 312 -1.08 18.12 18.05
N ALA A 313 -0.44 17.17 17.36
CA ALA A 313 -0.33 15.78 17.80
C ALA A 313 0.46 15.64 19.11
N ARG A 314 1.58 16.35 19.25
CA ARG A 314 2.41 16.41 20.47
C ARG A 314 1.66 17.00 21.67
N LEU A 315 0.74 17.93 21.44
CA LEU A 315 -0.14 18.47 22.47
C LEU A 315 -1.30 17.52 22.82
N GLY A 316 -1.41 16.38 22.14
CA GLY A 316 -2.46 15.39 22.35
C GLY A 316 -3.85 15.87 21.93
N THR A 317 -3.95 16.85 21.02
CA THR A 317 -5.26 17.40 20.60
C THR A 317 -5.81 16.78 19.31
N VAL A 318 -4.97 16.02 18.61
CA VAL A 318 -5.30 15.24 17.41
C VAL A 318 -4.48 13.94 17.45
N THR A 319 -5.07 12.84 17.01
CA THR A 319 -4.35 11.57 16.79
C THR A 319 -4.05 11.38 15.31
N ILE A 320 -2.82 11.00 14.98
CA ILE A 320 -2.39 10.64 13.62
C ILE A 320 -2.24 9.12 13.58
N ALA A 321 -2.99 8.46 12.70
CA ALA A 321 -3.04 7.01 12.56
C ALA A 321 -2.59 6.60 11.15
N ASN A 322 -1.60 5.73 10.97
CA ASN A 322 -0.64 5.28 11.99
C ASN A 322 0.20 6.42 12.56
N ALA A 323 0.78 6.21 13.75
CA ALA A 323 1.63 7.20 14.37
C ALA A 323 2.84 7.59 13.49
N VAL A 324 3.34 8.80 13.72
CA VAL A 324 4.58 9.29 13.09
C VAL A 324 5.76 8.53 13.69
N GLY A 325 6.77 8.20 12.86
CA GLY A 325 7.99 7.55 13.29
C GLY A 325 7.95 6.02 13.30
N ASN A 326 6.86 5.40 12.84
CA ASN A 326 6.76 3.93 12.81
C ASN A 326 7.76 3.26 11.87
N GLY A 327 8.35 4.01 10.93
CA GLY A 327 9.23 3.45 9.91
C GLY A 327 10.53 2.83 10.43
N VAL A 328 10.92 3.11 11.68
CA VAL A 328 12.03 2.40 12.34
C VAL A 328 11.68 0.94 12.63
N ALA A 329 10.40 0.59 12.78
CA ALA A 329 9.97 -0.76 13.16
C ALA A 329 9.79 -1.71 11.97
N ASP A 330 9.55 -1.20 10.76
CA ASP A 330 9.58 -1.99 9.52
C ASP A 330 10.92 -1.87 8.77
N ASP A 331 11.96 -1.37 9.43
CA ASP A 331 13.33 -1.41 8.91
C ASP A 331 13.81 -2.85 8.72
N LYS A 332 14.48 -3.14 7.60
CA LYS A 332 14.91 -4.51 7.27
C LYS A 332 15.92 -5.09 8.25
N LEU A 333 16.71 -4.26 8.93
CA LEU A 333 17.59 -4.75 9.99
C LEU A 333 16.78 -5.03 11.25
N VAL A 334 15.85 -4.15 11.65
CA VAL A 334 14.99 -4.39 12.83
C VAL A 334 14.20 -5.68 12.69
N TYR A 335 13.71 -5.98 11.48
CA TYR A 335 13.06 -7.25 11.16
C TYR A 335 13.85 -8.46 11.68
N THR A 336 15.18 -8.47 11.55
CA THR A 336 16.03 -9.60 11.99
C THR A 336 16.09 -9.77 13.51
N TYR A 337 15.84 -8.72 14.28
CA TYR A 337 15.82 -8.73 15.75
C TYR A 337 14.43 -9.08 16.31
N LEU A 338 13.38 -9.14 15.47
CA LEU A 338 12.03 -9.28 15.99
C LEU A 338 11.77 -10.56 16.81
N PRO A 339 12.36 -11.73 16.50
CA PRO A 339 12.25 -12.88 17.39
C PRO A 339 12.79 -12.60 18.80
N ASP A 340 13.91 -11.86 18.91
CA ASP A 340 14.48 -11.48 20.20
C ASP A 340 13.65 -10.42 20.91
N LEU A 341 13.05 -9.48 20.15
CA LEU A 341 12.13 -8.49 20.69
C LEU A 341 10.81 -9.13 21.19
N ILE A 342 10.29 -10.16 20.50
CA ILE A 342 9.13 -10.93 20.96
C ILE A 342 9.45 -11.60 22.31
N ARG A 343 10.62 -12.25 22.43
CA ARG A 343 11.06 -12.83 23.71
C ARG A 343 11.21 -11.77 24.80
N TYR A 344 11.81 -10.63 24.46
CA TYR A 344 12.08 -9.57 25.43
C TYR A 344 10.81 -8.90 25.94
N TYR A 345 9.91 -8.49 25.05
CA TYR A 345 8.70 -7.74 25.43
C TYR A 345 7.56 -8.63 25.89
N LEU A 346 7.39 -9.80 25.28
CA LEU A 346 6.23 -10.67 25.53
C LEU A 346 6.58 -11.90 26.37
N GLY A 347 7.86 -12.29 26.48
CA GLY A 347 8.25 -13.54 27.14
C GLY A 347 7.79 -14.78 26.38
N GLU A 348 7.51 -14.64 25.09
CA GLU A 348 6.98 -15.68 24.20
C GLU A 348 8.02 -16.06 23.13
N GLU A 349 7.87 -17.24 22.52
CA GLU A 349 8.58 -17.58 21.28
C GLU A 349 7.77 -17.12 20.07
N ALA A 350 8.45 -16.77 18.97
CA ALA A 350 7.79 -16.33 17.75
C ALA A 350 6.93 -17.46 17.15
N LEU A 351 5.61 -17.22 17.03
CA LEU A 351 4.67 -18.17 16.44
C LEU A 351 4.83 -18.25 14.92
N LEU A 352 5.09 -17.11 14.28
CA LEU A 352 5.44 -17.03 12.86
C LEU A 352 6.94 -16.72 12.75
N PRO A 353 7.76 -17.67 12.27
CA PRO A 353 9.18 -17.45 12.12
C PRO A 353 9.47 -16.46 10.98
N ASN A 354 10.60 -15.78 11.09
CA ASN A 354 11.16 -15.03 9.97
C ASN A 354 11.74 -15.98 8.92
N VAL A 355 12.05 -15.42 7.75
CA VAL A 355 13.03 -16.02 6.85
C VAL A 355 14.40 -15.90 7.51
N ASP A 356 15.16 -17.00 7.51
CA ASP A 356 16.50 -17.03 8.09
C ASP A 356 17.36 -15.94 7.43
N THR A 357 17.91 -15.03 8.24
CA THR A 357 18.58 -13.84 7.74
C THR A 357 19.91 -13.66 8.44
N TRP A 358 20.99 -13.61 7.67
CA TRP A 358 22.31 -13.26 8.16
C TRP A 358 22.44 -11.74 8.21
N ARG A 359 22.81 -11.23 9.39
CA ARG A 359 23.31 -9.86 9.58
C ARG A 359 24.81 -9.90 9.33
N LEU A 360 25.30 -9.18 8.33
CA LEU A 360 26.71 -9.26 7.92
C LEU A 360 27.66 -8.58 8.93
N GLU A 361 27.12 -7.85 9.91
CA GLU A 361 27.87 -7.35 11.07
C GLU A 361 28.08 -8.40 12.17
N ASP A 362 27.32 -9.51 12.15
CA ASP A 362 27.45 -10.57 13.15
C ASP A 362 28.77 -11.33 12.93
N PRO A 363 29.47 -11.72 14.02
CA PRO A 363 30.73 -12.46 13.92
C PRO A 363 30.58 -13.73 13.08
N GLY A 364 31.38 -13.85 12.01
CA GLY A 364 31.40 -15.01 11.11
C GLY A 364 30.34 -15.00 10.01
N ALA A 365 29.29 -14.18 10.11
CA ALA A 365 28.21 -14.14 9.12
C ALA A 365 28.68 -13.64 7.76
N LEU A 366 29.50 -12.58 7.72
CA LEU A 366 30.08 -12.08 6.46
C LEU A 366 30.93 -13.16 5.77
N GLU A 367 31.75 -13.89 6.53
CA GLU A 367 32.61 -14.93 5.97
C GLU A 367 31.77 -16.07 5.37
N GLU A 368 30.76 -16.55 6.10
CA GLU A 368 29.81 -17.55 5.60
C GLU A 368 29.08 -17.11 4.33
N VAL A 369 28.58 -15.86 4.32
CA VAL A 369 27.86 -15.30 3.17
C VAL A 369 28.77 -15.16 1.95
N LEU A 370 30.02 -14.74 2.14
CA LEU A 370 30.98 -14.58 1.05
C LEU A 370 31.40 -15.91 0.43
N ASP A 371 31.45 -16.98 1.22
CA ASP A 371 31.77 -18.35 0.80
C ASP A 371 30.63 -18.99 -0.01
N ARG A 372 29.38 -18.58 0.24
CA ARG A 372 28.16 -19.14 -0.36
C ARG A 372 27.37 -18.13 -1.18
N LEU A 373 28.03 -17.08 -1.66
CA LEU A 373 27.36 -15.93 -2.28
C LEU A 373 26.53 -16.30 -3.53
N ASP A 374 26.90 -17.37 -4.23
CA ASP A 374 26.19 -17.93 -5.38
C ASP A 374 24.97 -18.79 -5.00
N GLU A 375 24.73 -19.04 -3.72
CA GLU A 375 23.57 -19.79 -3.18
C GLU A 375 22.52 -18.88 -2.52
N LEU A 376 22.87 -17.63 -2.23
CA LEU A 376 22.09 -16.75 -1.36
C LEU A 376 21.41 -15.61 -2.13
N VAL A 377 20.43 -14.98 -1.48
CA VAL A 377 19.85 -13.71 -1.90
C VAL A 377 20.38 -12.61 -1.01
N VAL A 378 20.97 -11.57 -1.61
CA VAL A 378 21.58 -10.46 -0.88
C VAL A 378 20.81 -9.17 -1.16
N LYS A 379 20.45 -8.44 -0.11
CA LYS A 379 19.57 -7.26 -0.16
C LYS A 379 20.22 -6.08 0.56
N PRO A 380 20.16 -4.87 0.00
CA PRO A 380 20.52 -3.67 0.75
C PRO A 380 19.44 -3.37 1.80
N VAL A 381 19.87 -2.85 2.95
CA VAL A 381 19.00 -2.49 4.08
C VAL A 381 18.06 -1.34 3.70
N ASP A 382 18.60 -0.24 3.20
CA ASP A 382 17.84 0.97 2.84
C ASP A 382 17.07 0.87 1.50
N GLY A 383 17.17 -0.25 0.78
CA GLY A 383 16.57 -0.35 -0.56
C GLY A 383 15.07 -0.65 -0.53
N SER A 384 14.22 0.16 -1.16
CA SER A 384 12.80 -0.17 -1.38
C SER A 384 12.56 -0.89 -2.72
N GLY A 385 11.54 -1.74 -2.78
CA GLY A 385 11.00 -2.27 -4.04
C GLY A 385 11.95 -3.14 -4.88
N GLY A 386 12.87 -3.87 -4.26
CA GLY A 386 13.79 -4.80 -4.95
C GLY A 386 15.00 -4.15 -5.63
N LYS A 387 15.17 -2.82 -5.53
CA LYS A 387 16.37 -2.15 -6.05
C LYS A 387 17.62 -2.61 -5.28
N GLY A 388 18.64 -3.06 -6.01
CA GLY A 388 19.91 -3.54 -5.44
C GLY A 388 19.90 -5.00 -4.97
N LEU A 389 18.80 -5.73 -5.14
CA LEU A 389 18.70 -7.16 -4.88
C LEU A 389 19.64 -7.95 -5.80
N VAL A 390 20.44 -8.85 -5.25
CA VAL A 390 21.22 -9.82 -6.02
C VAL A 390 20.77 -11.23 -5.66
N VAL A 391 20.35 -12.00 -6.67
CA VAL A 391 19.98 -13.41 -6.53
C VAL A 391 21.19 -14.23 -6.96
N GLY A 392 21.95 -14.74 -6.00
CA GLY A 392 23.21 -15.45 -6.20
C GLY A 392 23.17 -16.49 -7.32
N PRO A 393 22.20 -17.44 -7.32
CA PRO A 393 22.15 -18.49 -8.34
C PRO A 393 21.87 -18.00 -9.77
N ALA A 394 21.37 -16.78 -9.92
CA ALA A 394 21.07 -16.16 -11.21
C ALA A 394 22.11 -15.10 -11.61
N ALA A 395 23.02 -14.73 -10.71
CA ALA A 395 24.01 -13.69 -10.93
C ALA A 395 25.22 -14.22 -11.70
N SER A 396 25.79 -13.38 -12.56
CA SER A 396 27.06 -13.66 -13.22
C SER A 396 28.22 -13.58 -12.23
N LYS A 397 29.35 -14.23 -12.55
CA LYS A 397 30.57 -14.16 -11.73
C LYS A 397 31.02 -12.71 -11.46
N ARG A 398 30.94 -11.86 -12.48
CA ARG A 398 31.30 -10.43 -12.36
C ARG A 398 30.41 -9.71 -11.35
N GLU A 399 29.10 -9.93 -11.40
CA GLU A 399 28.17 -9.33 -10.44
C GLU A 399 28.40 -9.81 -9.01
N LEU A 400 28.76 -11.09 -8.83
CA LEU A 400 29.13 -11.66 -7.54
C LEU A 400 30.44 -11.07 -7.01
N ASP A 401 31.44 -10.85 -7.86
CA ASP A 401 32.72 -10.23 -7.46
C ASP A 401 32.53 -8.74 -7.08
N ASP A 402 31.71 -8.01 -7.83
CA ASP A 402 31.32 -6.62 -7.53
C ASP A 402 30.52 -6.56 -6.21
N LEU A 403 29.59 -7.50 -5.99
CA LEU A 403 28.86 -7.62 -4.74
C LEU A 403 29.79 -7.92 -3.56
N ARG A 404 30.71 -8.89 -3.70
CA ARG A 404 31.69 -9.26 -2.67
C ARG A 404 32.53 -8.07 -2.21
N SER A 405 32.90 -7.18 -3.12
CA SER A 405 33.64 -5.96 -2.77
C SER A 405 32.79 -5.01 -1.93
N ARG A 406 31.55 -4.73 -2.37
CA ARG A 406 30.59 -3.89 -1.64
C ARG A 406 30.27 -4.42 -0.24
N LEU A 407 30.10 -5.74 -0.11
CA LEU A 407 29.80 -6.38 1.19
C LEU A 407 30.95 -6.25 2.19
N ARG A 408 32.20 -6.17 1.73
CA ARG A 408 33.37 -5.94 2.60
C ARG A 408 33.54 -4.47 2.99
N GLU A 409 33.17 -3.56 2.09
CA GLU A 409 33.26 -2.12 2.31
C GLU A 409 32.22 -1.63 3.32
N ASP A 410 30.99 -2.15 3.23
CA ASP A 410 29.90 -1.79 4.12
C ASP A 410 29.06 -3.04 4.46
N PRO A 411 29.52 -3.93 5.37
CA PRO A 411 28.75 -5.11 5.76
C PRO A 411 27.38 -4.76 6.34
N ARG A 412 27.28 -3.63 7.07
CA ARG A 412 26.08 -3.19 7.76
C ARG A 412 24.96 -2.79 6.81
N GLY A 413 25.30 -2.24 5.64
CA GLY A 413 24.32 -1.86 4.61
C GLY A 413 23.58 -3.02 3.94
N TRP A 414 23.87 -4.28 4.31
CA TRP A 414 23.36 -5.46 3.62
C TRP A 414 22.92 -6.59 4.57
N ILE A 415 21.95 -7.35 4.10
CA ILE A 415 21.52 -8.62 4.69
C ILE A 415 21.58 -9.73 3.63
N ALA A 416 21.77 -10.97 4.07
CA ALA A 416 21.68 -12.15 3.21
C ALA A 416 20.62 -13.11 3.73
N GLN A 417 19.96 -13.82 2.82
CA GLN A 417 18.89 -14.78 3.10
C GLN A 417 19.08 -16.00 2.18
N PRO A 418 18.62 -17.19 2.61
CA PRO A 418 18.57 -18.33 1.70
C PRO A 418 17.57 -18.03 0.58
N VAL A 419 17.75 -18.68 -0.56
CA VAL A 419 16.75 -18.62 -1.64
C VAL A 419 15.54 -19.44 -1.20
N VAL A 420 14.53 -18.78 -0.65
CA VAL A 420 13.27 -19.43 -0.29
C VAL A 420 12.43 -19.62 -1.54
N GLN A 421 11.95 -20.84 -1.77
CA GLN A 421 10.99 -21.12 -2.84
C GLN A 421 9.60 -20.81 -2.33
N LEU A 422 9.03 -19.69 -2.79
CA LEU A 422 7.66 -19.33 -2.45
C LEU A 422 6.69 -20.37 -2.99
N SER A 423 5.63 -20.66 -2.25
CA SER A 423 4.54 -21.53 -2.71
C SER A 423 3.96 -21.05 -4.04
N THR A 424 3.54 -21.99 -4.89
CA THR A 424 2.88 -21.71 -6.16
C THR A 424 1.37 -21.88 -6.08
N ILE A 425 0.63 -21.06 -6.83
CA ILE A 425 -0.82 -21.17 -7.00
C ILE A 425 -1.12 -21.28 -8.51
N PRO A 426 -2.06 -22.15 -8.93
CA PRO A 426 -2.55 -22.15 -10.30
C PRO A 426 -3.03 -20.76 -10.70
N THR A 427 -2.44 -20.24 -11.76
CA THR A 427 -2.69 -18.89 -12.27
C THR A 427 -2.91 -18.99 -13.77
N LEU A 428 -3.96 -18.33 -14.25
CA LEU A 428 -4.31 -18.27 -15.65
C LEU A 428 -3.32 -17.35 -16.38
N VAL A 429 -2.60 -17.94 -17.31
CA VAL A 429 -1.74 -17.25 -18.27
C VAL A 429 -2.21 -17.60 -19.69
N ASP A 430 -1.58 -17.01 -20.72
CA ASP A 430 -2.01 -17.14 -22.11
C ASP A 430 -2.15 -18.60 -22.58
N ASP A 431 -1.27 -19.48 -22.10
CA ASP A 431 -1.19 -20.91 -22.46
C ASP A 431 -1.91 -21.86 -21.50
N GLY A 432 -2.71 -21.34 -20.55
CA GLY A 432 -3.54 -22.13 -19.64
C GLY A 432 -3.24 -21.85 -18.16
N LEU A 433 -3.64 -22.77 -17.26
CA LEU A 433 -3.23 -22.67 -15.86
C LEU A 433 -1.78 -23.10 -15.72
N ARG A 434 -0.98 -22.29 -15.03
CA ARG A 434 0.41 -22.59 -14.69
C ARG A 434 0.71 -22.25 -13.23
N PRO A 435 1.67 -22.94 -12.59
CA PRO A 435 2.10 -22.58 -11.25
C PRO A 435 2.81 -21.22 -11.29
N ARG A 436 2.42 -20.32 -10.39
CA ARG A 436 3.07 -19.01 -10.18
C ARG A 436 3.27 -18.75 -8.71
N HIS A 437 4.44 -18.21 -8.36
CA HIS A 437 4.79 -17.90 -6.98
C HIS A 437 3.89 -16.82 -6.41
N ALA A 438 3.51 -16.99 -5.15
CA ALA A 438 2.59 -16.09 -4.47
C ALA A 438 3.03 -15.77 -3.04
N ASP A 439 2.73 -14.56 -2.59
CA ASP A 439 2.79 -14.17 -1.19
C ASP A 439 1.39 -13.80 -0.67
N LEU A 440 1.30 -13.48 0.61
CA LEU A 440 0.06 -13.08 1.26
C LEU A 440 0.34 -11.93 2.22
N ARG A 441 -0.43 -10.84 2.10
CA ARG A 441 -0.46 -9.76 3.09
C ARG A 441 -1.77 -9.78 3.88
N PRO A 442 -1.86 -10.44 5.05
CA PRO A 442 -2.87 -10.13 6.05
C PRO A 442 -2.80 -8.67 6.50
N PHE A 443 -3.95 -8.10 6.79
CA PHE A 443 -4.09 -6.79 7.43
C PHE A 443 -4.64 -6.98 8.84
N ALA A 444 -4.02 -6.31 9.81
CA ALA A 444 -4.52 -6.25 11.18
C ALA A 444 -4.88 -4.82 11.56
N VAL A 445 -5.96 -4.68 12.34
CA VAL A 445 -6.46 -3.43 12.90
C VAL A 445 -6.34 -3.48 14.41
N ASN A 446 -5.58 -2.56 15.00
CA ASN A 446 -5.39 -2.44 16.43
C ASN A 446 -6.27 -1.31 16.98
N ASP A 447 -7.20 -1.63 17.88
CA ASP A 447 -8.07 -0.63 18.52
C ASP A 447 -7.60 -0.22 19.93
N GLY A 448 -6.56 -0.88 20.44
CA GLY A 448 -5.98 -0.70 21.77
C GLY A 448 -6.37 -1.77 22.78
N ASP A 449 -7.52 -2.42 22.59
CA ASP A 449 -7.99 -3.52 23.43
C ASP A 449 -7.72 -4.89 22.77
N ASP A 450 -7.94 -4.99 21.45
CA ASP A 450 -7.67 -6.17 20.64
C ASP A 450 -7.02 -5.79 19.30
N ILE A 451 -6.28 -6.75 18.75
CA ILE A 451 -5.77 -6.68 17.38
C ILE A 451 -6.60 -7.64 16.55
N TRP A 452 -7.47 -7.09 15.70
CA TRP A 452 -8.29 -7.89 14.81
C TRP A 452 -7.57 -8.12 13.48
N VAL A 453 -7.38 -9.39 13.11
CA VAL A 453 -6.77 -9.76 11.82
C VAL A 453 -7.88 -10.08 10.82
N LEU A 454 -7.88 -9.39 9.68
CA LEU A 454 -8.82 -9.63 8.59
C LEU A 454 -8.72 -11.10 8.13
N PRO A 455 -9.79 -11.91 8.15
CA PRO A 455 -9.75 -13.33 7.75
C PRO A 455 -9.58 -13.49 6.23
N GLY A 456 -8.36 -13.21 5.77
CA GLY A 456 -7.96 -13.09 4.38
C GLY A 456 -6.78 -12.14 4.23
N GLY A 457 -6.55 -11.65 3.02
CA GLY A 457 -5.44 -10.74 2.76
C GLY A 457 -5.22 -10.56 1.28
N LEU A 458 -4.31 -9.67 0.93
CA LEU A 458 -3.93 -9.46 -0.46
C LEU A 458 -2.94 -10.56 -0.85
N THR A 459 -3.37 -11.50 -1.69
CA THR A 459 -2.45 -12.44 -2.33
C THR A 459 -1.92 -11.79 -3.60
N ARG A 460 -0.59 -11.63 -3.70
CA ARG A 460 0.08 -11.15 -4.92
C ARG A 460 0.78 -12.30 -5.61
N VAL A 461 0.83 -12.25 -6.94
CA VAL A 461 1.37 -13.32 -7.77
C VAL A 461 2.34 -12.77 -8.80
N ALA A 462 3.50 -13.43 -8.92
CA ALA A 462 4.47 -13.13 -9.95
C ALA A 462 3.99 -13.76 -11.26
N LEU A 463 3.41 -12.97 -12.17
CA LEU A 463 2.89 -13.47 -13.45
C LEU A 463 3.96 -14.03 -14.40
N PRO A 464 5.18 -13.44 -14.50
CA PRO A 464 6.24 -14.00 -15.33
C PRO A 464 6.73 -15.36 -14.80
N GLU A 465 6.98 -16.30 -15.71
CA GLU A 465 7.44 -17.64 -15.35
C GLU A 465 8.77 -17.63 -14.59
N GLY A 466 8.84 -18.36 -13.48
CA GLY A 466 10.06 -18.54 -12.69
C GLY A 466 10.55 -17.30 -11.94
N GLN A 467 9.78 -16.21 -11.90
CA GLN A 467 10.09 -15.04 -11.08
C GLN A 467 9.57 -15.19 -9.66
N LEU A 468 10.42 -14.84 -8.69
CA LEU A 468 10.08 -14.77 -7.26
C LEU A 468 9.61 -13.36 -6.85
N VAL A 469 9.72 -12.37 -7.74
CA VAL A 469 9.38 -10.97 -7.45
C VAL A 469 7.90 -10.75 -7.74
N VAL A 470 7.10 -10.59 -6.69
CA VAL A 470 5.64 -10.41 -6.73
C VAL A 470 5.21 -8.93 -6.68
N ASN A 471 6.13 -8.00 -6.94
CA ASN A 471 5.85 -6.56 -6.82
C ASN A 471 4.85 -6.09 -7.90
N SER A 472 3.73 -5.51 -7.45
CA SER A 472 2.66 -4.97 -8.31
C SER A 472 3.18 -3.91 -9.30
N SER A 473 4.20 -3.14 -8.94
CA SER A 473 4.82 -2.15 -9.84
C SER A 473 5.59 -2.76 -11.02
N GLN A 474 5.76 -4.09 -11.05
CA GLN A 474 6.47 -4.83 -12.11
C GLN A 474 5.56 -5.84 -12.83
N GLY A 475 4.24 -5.65 -12.79
CA GLY A 475 3.28 -6.51 -13.49
C GLY A 475 2.85 -7.74 -12.70
N GLY A 476 2.90 -7.68 -11.36
CA GLY A 476 2.30 -8.69 -10.49
C GLY A 476 0.77 -8.64 -10.52
N GLY A 477 0.12 -9.79 -10.53
CA GLY A 477 -1.34 -9.92 -10.41
C GLY A 477 -1.78 -10.13 -8.97
N SER A 478 -3.09 -10.14 -8.73
CA SER A 478 -3.67 -10.50 -7.43
C SER A 478 -4.69 -11.62 -7.52
N LYS A 479 -4.91 -12.26 -6.36
CA LYS A 479 -5.94 -13.27 -6.15
C LYS A 479 -6.77 -12.90 -4.93
N ASP A 480 -8.04 -13.29 -4.93
CA ASP A 480 -8.81 -13.33 -3.68
C ASP A 480 -8.25 -14.43 -2.75
N THR A 481 -8.27 -14.18 -1.45
CA THR A 481 -7.79 -15.11 -0.42
C THR A 481 -8.97 -15.56 0.43
N TRP A 482 -9.37 -16.82 0.27
CA TRP A 482 -10.49 -17.44 0.98
C TRP A 482 -10.01 -18.15 2.22
N VAL A 483 -10.38 -17.63 3.39
CA VAL A 483 -10.33 -18.40 4.63
C VAL A 483 -11.62 -19.21 4.74
N VAL A 484 -11.48 -20.54 4.76
CA VAL A 484 -12.60 -21.47 4.66
C VAL A 484 -12.67 -22.42 5.85
N GLY A 485 -13.90 -22.75 6.28
CA GLY A 485 -14.14 -23.64 7.40
C GLY A 485 -14.83 -22.96 8.57
N VAL A 486 -14.99 -23.72 9.65
CA VAL A 486 -15.86 -23.39 10.78
C VAL A 486 -15.03 -23.14 12.02
N ASP A 487 -15.19 -22.00 12.69
CA ASP A 487 -14.84 -21.90 14.10
C ASP A 487 -15.82 -22.74 14.90
N ALA A 488 -15.31 -23.66 15.71
CA ALA A 488 -16.13 -24.53 16.56
C ALA A 488 -16.95 -23.75 17.62
N GLY A 489 -16.73 -22.45 17.79
CA GLY A 489 -17.35 -21.62 18.82
C GLY A 489 -18.37 -20.56 18.38
N THR A 490 -18.51 -20.25 17.09
CA THR A 490 -19.15 -18.97 16.67
C THR A 490 -20.38 -19.10 15.78
N TRP A 491 -20.90 -20.31 15.55
CA TRP A 491 -22.22 -20.47 14.92
C TRP A 491 -23.33 -20.28 15.95
N VAL A 492 -23.47 -19.05 16.44
CA VAL A 492 -24.78 -18.59 16.89
C VAL A 492 -25.59 -18.32 15.62
N ALA A 493 -26.67 -19.08 15.46
CA ALA A 493 -27.62 -18.95 14.38
C ALA A 493 -28.32 -17.57 14.44
N THR A 494 -27.66 -16.55 13.90
CA THR A 494 -28.26 -15.23 13.68
C THR A 494 -27.74 -14.68 12.37
N GLN A 495 -28.42 -15.03 11.28
CA GLN A 495 -28.90 -14.14 10.21
C GLN A 495 -29.15 -14.96 8.93
N GLY A 496 -30.33 -14.75 8.34
CA GLY A 496 -30.83 -15.54 7.22
C GLY A 496 -29.96 -15.44 5.97
N VAL A 497 -29.92 -16.55 5.23
CA VAL A 497 -29.10 -16.85 4.04
C VAL A 497 -29.18 -15.78 2.92
N GLY A 498 -30.23 -14.96 2.88
CA GLY A 498 -30.34 -13.83 1.94
C GLY A 498 -29.57 -12.56 2.35
N MET A 499 -29.27 -12.38 3.64
CA MET A 499 -28.56 -11.19 4.15
C MET A 499 -27.04 -11.27 3.97
N LEU A 500 -26.42 -12.46 4.00
CA LEU A 500 -24.97 -12.61 3.80
C LEU A 500 -24.53 -12.23 2.38
N VAL A 501 -25.29 -12.65 1.37
CA VAL A 501 -25.10 -12.19 -0.01
C VAL A 501 -25.53 -10.74 -0.14
N GLY A 502 -26.57 -10.31 0.58
CA GLY A 502 -27.04 -8.92 0.64
C GLY A 502 -26.03 -7.93 1.23
N GLU A 503 -25.27 -8.30 2.27
CA GLU A 503 -24.24 -7.48 2.93
C GLU A 503 -22.91 -7.51 2.18
N GLN A 504 -22.58 -8.63 1.51
CA GLN A 504 -21.39 -8.72 0.66
C GLN A 504 -21.59 -8.12 -0.73
N ALA A 505 -22.83 -8.13 -1.23
CA ALA A 505 -23.20 -7.65 -2.56
C ALA A 505 -24.12 -6.41 -2.54
N THR A 506 -24.25 -5.69 -1.41
CA THR A 506 -25.13 -4.51 -1.36
C THR A 506 -24.70 -3.55 -2.48
N PRO A 507 -25.57 -3.26 -3.46
CA PRO A 507 -25.35 -2.12 -4.30
C PRO A 507 -25.48 -0.92 -3.35
N THR A 508 -24.44 -0.11 -3.21
CA THR A 508 -24.73 1.30 -2.98
C THR A 508 -25.56 1.66 -4.20
N ALA A 509 -26.87 1.75 -4.03
CA ALA A 509 -27.73 2.24 -5.09
C ALA A 509 -27.05 3.51 -5.59
N SER A 510 -26.78 3.58 -6.88
CA SER A 510 -26.60 4.85 -7.56
C SER A 510 -27.82 5.66 -7.19
N ILE A 511 -27.70 6.54 -6.20
CA ILE A 511 -28.71 7.54 -5.92
C ILE A 511 -28.84 8.27 -7.24
N PRO A 512 -30.02 8.25 -7.89
CA PRO A 512 -30.19 9.05 -9.08
C PRO A 512 -29.86 10.48 -8.69
N ILE A 513 -29.10 11.17 -9.53
CA ILE A 513 -29.04 12.63 -9.46
C ILE A 513 -30.50 13.07 -9.55
N ILE A 514 -31.10 13.38 -8.41
CA ILE A 514 -32.41 13.99 -8.37
C ILE A 514 -32.17 15.40 -8.90
N ALA A 515 -32.36 15.54 -10.21
CA ALA A 515 -32.82 16.77 -10.80
C ALA A 515 -34.18 17.07 -10.16
N ALA A 516 -34.16 17.79 -9.04
CA ALA A 516 -35.32 18.52 -8.59
C ALA A 516 -35.21 19.92 -9.19
N ASP A 517 -36.16 20.27 -10.05
CA ASP A 517 -36.42 21.63 -10.50
C ASP A 517 -36.47 22.56 -9.29
N HIS A 518 -35.37 23.25 -9.02
CA HIS A 518 -35.31 24.32 -8.03
C HIS A 518 -35.51 25.63 -8.78
N VAL A 519 -36.70 26.22 -8.59
CA VAL A 519 -36.95 27.63 -8.91
C VAL A 519 -35.96 28.44 -8.05
N PRO A 520 -35.14 29.32 -8.62
CA PRO A 520 -34.19 30.10 -7.82
C PRO A 520 -34.95 31.06 -6.90
N ASP A 521 -34.83 30.87 -5.58
CA ASP A 521 -35.20 31.89 -4.60
C ASP A 521 -34.12 32.98 -4.64
N GLN A 522 -34.52 34.17 -5.08
CA GLN A 522 -33.67 35.36 -5.12
C GLN A 522 -33.47 35.93 -3.71
N SER A 523 -32.23 36.26 -3.36
CA SER A 523 -31.96 37.06 -2.17
C SER A 523 -32.49 38.50 -2.35
N PRO A 524 -32.96 39.20 -1.29
CA PRO A 524 -33.53 40.55 -1.37
C PRO A 524 -32.55 41.68 -1.76
N GLN A 525 -31.38 41.34 -2.32
CA GLN A 525 -30.36 42.25 -2.80
C GLN A 525 -30.13 42.17 -4.32
N ASP A 526 -30.85 41.30 -5.02
CA ASP A 526 -30.91 41.25 -6.48
C ASP A 526 -32.26 41.82 -6.96
N ASP A 527 -32.37 43.14 -7.07
CA ASP A 527 -33.53 43.80 -7.70
C ASP A 527 -33.31 43.93 -9.22
N PRO A 528 -34.12 43.27 -10.07
CA PRO A 528 -33.98 43.32 -11.52
C PRO A 528 -34.26 44.69 -12.16
N GLN A 529 -34.69 45.70 -11.38
CA GLN A 529 -34.94 47.04 -11.90
C GLN A 529 -33.71 47.96 -11.97
N GLN A 530 -32.59 47.63 -11.32
CA GLN A 530 -31.36 48.44 -11.44
C GLN A 530 -30.50 48.06 -12.67
N ASP A 531 -30.60 46.83 -13.16
CA ASP A 531 -29.83 46.38 -14.33
C ASP A 531 -30.44 46.76 -15.69
N GLN A 532 -31.71 47.19 -15.74
CA GLN A 532 -32.30 47.74 -16.96
C GLN A 532 -31.88 49.19 -17.25
N GLN A 533 -31.37 49.94 -16.26
CA GLN A 533 -30.85 51.31 -16.50
C GLN A 533 -29.36 51.34 -16.86
N SER A 534 -28.56 50.35 -16.45
CA SER A 534 -27.15 50.22 -16.84
C SER A 534 -26.98 49.61 -18.25
N GLN A 535 -27.90 48.74 -18.70
CA GLN A 535 -27.87 48.17 -20.06
C GLN A 535 -28.31 49.13 -21.18
N GLN A 536 -28.97 50.26 -20.88
CA GLN A 536 -29.27 51.29 -21.89
C GLN A 536 -28.15 52.33 -22.11
N GLN A 537 -27.08 52.33 -21.29
CA GLN A 537 -25.96 53.26 -21.46
C GLN A 537 -24.67 52.66 -22.04
N GLN A 538 -24.57 51.34 -22.24
CA GLN A 538 -23.43 50.71 -22.93
C GLN A 538 -23.72 50.19 -24.35
N ALA A 539 -24.91 50.44 -24.89
CA ALA A 539 -25.21 50.23 -26.31
C ALA A 539 -24.61 51.31 -27.25
N GLN A 540 -23.72 52.18 -26.75
CA GLN A 540 -22.92 53.08 -27.56
C GLN A 540 -21.45 52.93 -27.19
N LEU A 541 -20.78 51.90 -27.70
CA LEU A 541 -19.34 51.88 -28.04
C LEU A 541 -19.05 50.59 -28.85
N PRO A 542 -18.23 50.62 -29.92
CA PRO A 542 -18.18 49.53 -30.91
C PRO A 542 -17.40 48.30 -30.44
N GLY A 543 -17.91 47.11 -30.80
CA GLY A 543 -17.29 45.80 -30.56
C GLY A 543 -16.16 45.43 -31.54
N PRO A 544 -15.47 44.30 -31.28
CA PRO A 544 -14.15 43.96 -31.82
C PRO A 544 -14.21 43.31 -33.20
N HIS A 545 -14.58 44.09 -34.22
CA HIS A 545 -14.32 43.75 -35.64
C HIS A 545 -13.46 44.80 -36.38
N GLN A 546 -12.96 45.82 -35.68
CA GLN A 546 -12.05 46.84 -36.23
C GLN A 546 -10.57 46.69 -35.84
N TRP A 547 -10.23 45.81 -34.90
CA TRP A 547 -8.82 45.61 -34.46
C TRP A 547 -8.04 44.54 -35.25
N ARG A 548 -8.72 43.69 -36.04
CA ARG A 548 -8.06 42.71 -36.91
C ARG A 548 -7.65 43.29 -38.27
N SER A 549 -8.24 44.40 -38.69
CA SER A 549 -7.93 45.07 -39.96
C SER A 549 -6.77 46.09 -39.88
N GLU A 550 -6.38 46.54 -38.70
CA GLU A 550 -5.22 47.45 -38.51
C GLU A 550 -3.89 46.73 -38.26
N GLN A 551 -3.90 45.52 -37.70
CA GLN A 551 -2.68 44.72 -37.53
C GLN A 551 -2.22 44.02 -38.82
N GLU A 552 -3.16 43.65 -39.72
CA GLU A 552 -2.81 43.10 -41.04
C GLU A 552 -2.30 44.17 -42.03
N GLN A 553 -2.65 45.45 -41.83
CA GLN A 553 -2.11 46.57 -42.64
C GLN A 553 -0.71 47.06 -42.19
N GLN A 554 -0.34 46.91 -40.91
CA GLN A 554 1.02 47.22 -40.45
C GLN A 554 2.05 46.13 -40.82
N GLN A 555 1.63 44.86 -40.93
CA GLN A 555 2.50 43.77 -41.42
C GLN A 555 2.78 43.84 -42.93
N GLN A 556 1.89 44.43 -43.74
CA GLN A 556 2.12 44.64 -45.17
C GLN A 556 3.04 45.83 -45.52
N GLN A 557 3.31 46.76 -44.58
CA GLN A 557 4.28 47.83 -44.80
C GLN A 557 5.73 47.45 -44.46
N HIS A 558 5.96 46.47 -43.58
CA HIS A 558 7.32 46.03 -43.23
C HIS A 558 7.94 45.00 -44.19
N GLN A 559 7.16 44.38 -45.08
CA GLN A 559 7.67 43.45 -46.12
C GLN A 559 8.11 44.12 -47.44
N ARG A 560 8.12 45.46 -47.53
CA ARG A 560 8.53 46.21 -48.75
C ARG A 560 9.90 46.91 -48.68
N ARG A 561 10.75 46.62 -47.71
CA ARG A 561 12.16 47.05 -47.74
C ARG A 561 13.09 45.89 -47.43
N GLY A 562 13.67 45.33 -48.49
CA GLY A 562 14.87 44.49 -48.44
C GLY A 562 16.15 45.33 -48.18
N PRO A 563 17.33 44.71 -48.32
CA PRO A 563 18.30 44.52 -47.25
C PRO A 563 19.46 45.52 -47.30
N GLU A 564 20.13 45.79 -46.17
CA GLU A 564 21.50 46.31 -46.13
C GLU A 564 22.07 46.15 -44.71
N GLY A 565 23.20 45.43 -44.58
CA GLY A 565 23.86 45.14 -43.31
C GLY A 565 24.92 46.17 -42.91
N PRO A 566 25.62 46.03 -41.77
CA PRO A 566 26.83 46.80 -41.53
C PRO A 566 28.07 45.96 -41.19
N GLU A 567 29.16 46.32 -41.86
CA GLU A 567 30.56 46.08 -41.50
C GLU A 567 30.99 46.96 -40.30
N GLU A 568 31.80 46.33 -39.44
CA GLU A 568 32.99 46.81 -38.72
C GLU A 568 33.17 48.24 -38.13
N SER A 569 33.55 48.20 -36.82
CA SER A 569 34.70 48.91 -36.17
C SER A 569 34.53 50.34 -35.61
N PRO A 570 35.40 50.82 -34.67
CA PRO A 570 35.92 50.19 -33.44
C PRO A 570 36.03 51.15 -32.20
N SER A 571 36.54 50.59 -31.09
CA SER A 571 37.42 51.20 -30.05
C SER A 571 36.85 51.93 -28.81
N ALA A 572 37.19 51.39 -27.63
CA ALA A 572 37.72 52.06 -26.42
C ALA A 572 37.76 51.02 -25.26
N SER A 573 38.84 50.24 -25.14
CA SER A 573 39.98 50.47 -24.23
C SER A 573 39.72 50.10 -22.76
N ILE A 574 40.39 49.01 -22.36
CA ILE A 574 40.61 48.51 -20.99
C ILE A 574 41.83 49.22 -20.37
N SER A 575 41.75 49.60 -19.09
CA SER A 575 42.88 49.57 -18.14
C SER A 575 42.34 49.56 -16.70
N HIS A 576 42.51 48.45 -15.98
CA HIS A 576 43.43 48.25 -14.84
C HIS A 576 42.79 48.45 -13.46
N GLY A 577 43.00 47.47 -12.57
CA GLY A 577 42.75 47.59 -11.14
C GLY A 577 42.54 46.26 -10.42
N GLU A 578 43.63 45.56 -10.10
CA GLU A 578 43.71 44.50 -9.10
C GLU A 578 43.24 44.97 -7.70
N ARG A 579 42.74 44.03 -6.87
CA ARG A 579 42.98 43.82 -5.40
C ARG A 579 41.78 43.14 -4.72
N GLU A 580 41.97 41.92 -4.21
CA GLU A 580 42.21 41.54 -2.80
C GLU A 580 40.94 41.07 -2.05
N SER A 581 40.97 39.78 -1.69
CA SER A 581 40.59 39.16 -0.40
C SER A 581 39.37 39.67 0.40
N CYS A 582 38.41 38.78 0.66
CA CYS A 582 38.21 38.14 1.97
C CYS A 582 37.23 36.96 1.87
#